data_AF-A0A6L9QLB8-F1
#
_entry.id   AF-A0A6L9QLB8-F1
#
_cell.length_a   1.000
_cell.length_b   1.000
_cell.length_c   1.000
_cell.angle_alpha   90.00
_cell.angle_beta   90.00
_cell.angle_gamma   90.00
#
_symmetry.space_group_name_H-M   'P 1'
#
loop_
_entity.id
_entity.type
_entity.pdbx_description
1 polymer ?
#
loop_
_entity_poly.entity_id
_entity_poly.type
_entity_poly.pdbx_seq_one_letter_code
_entity_poly.pdbx_strand_id
1 'polypeptide(L)'
;AALARRGLRTLLVDAPPAGTVHDVLVSAPARHALTSLGGDEALPPPAGELDLWFGTRTRRVIDDAGMAVCDRARLLASLHRAAAEAGAVPL
;
A
#
# COMPACT_ATOMS: atom_id res chain seq x y z
N ALA A 1 -4.92 -9.57 -7.35
CA ALA A 1 -4.21 -10.65 -6.61
C ALA A 1 -5.16 -11.51 -5.78
N ALA A 2 -5.80 -10.97 -4.73
CA ALA A 2 -6.63 -11.75 -3.79
C ALA A 2 -7.67 -12.66 -4.48
N LEU A 3 -8.46 -12.12 -5.40
CA LEU A 3 -9.49 -12.88 -6.13
C LEU A 3 -8.88 -13.96 -7.03
N ALA A 4 -7.87 -13.60 -7.82
CA ALA A 4 -7.19 -14.52 -8.74
C ALA A 4 -6.56 -15.72 -8.01
N ARG A 5 -5.94 -15.51 -6.84
CA ARG A 5 -5.40 -16.60 -6.00
C ARG A 5 -6.46 -17.58 -5.49
N ARG A 6 -7.73 -17.16 -5.43
CA ARG A 6 -8.87 -18.04 -5.08
C ARG A 6 -9.47 -18.74 -6.29
N GLY A 7 -8.83 -18.67 -7.46
CA GLY A 7 -9.28 -19.30 -8.71
C GLY A 7 -10.38 -18.51 -9.44
N LEU A 8 -10.64 -17.26 -9.04
CA LEU A 8 -11.62 -16.41 -9.70
C LEU A 8 -11.01 -15.71 -10.91
N ARG A 9 -11.68 -15.80 -12.06
CA ARG A 9 -11.30 -15.04 -13.26
C ARG A 9 -11.36 -13.55 -12.94
N THR A 10 -10.20 -12.89 -13.00
CA THR A 10 -10.04 -11.50 -12.59
C THR A 10 -9.42 -10.71 -13.73
N LEU A 11 -10.10 -9.65 -14.16
CA LEU A 11 -9.57 -8.65 -15.08
C LEU A 11 -9.08 -7.45 -14.28
N LEU A 12 -7.90 -6.94 -14.61
CA LEU A 12 -7.35 -5.72 -14.03
C LEU A 12 -7.57 -4.56 -15.01
N VAL A 13 -8.25 -3.52 -14.55
CA VAL A 13 -8.54 -2.31 -15.34
C VAL A 13 -8.04 -1.11 -14.55
N ASP A 14 -7.03 -0.43 -15.06
CA ASP A 14 -6.49 0.78 -14.46
C ASP A 14 -6.72 1.99 -15.37
N ALA A 15 -7.28 3.05 -14.80
CA ALA A 15 -7.31 4.34 -15.44
C ALA A 15 -6.04 5.13 -15.05
N PRO A 16 -5.44 5.91 -15.97
CA PRO A 16 -4.37 6.82 -15.60
C PRO A 16 -4.86 7.75 -14.48
N PRO A 17 -4.02 8.05 -13.46
CA PRO A 17 -4.44 8.92 -12.38
C PRO A 17 -4.78 10.31 -12.93
N ALA A 18 -5.98 10.80 -12.63
CA ALA A 18 -6.34 12.18 -12.90
C ALA A 18 -5.79 13.06 -11.78
N GLY A 19 -4.87 13.98 -12.11
CA GLY A 19 -4.37 15.00 -11.18
C GLY A 19 -2.96 14.73 -10.62
N THR A 20 -2.66 15.40 -9.50
CA THR A 20 -1.34 15.37 -8.87
C THR A 20 -1.06 14.04 -8.20
N VAL A 21 0.16 13.52 -8.38
CA VAL A 21 0.62 12.28 -7.75
C VAL A 21 1.17 12.59 -6.37
N HIS A 22 0.70 11.86 -5.36
CA HIS A 22 1.12 11.97 -3.97
C HIS A 22 1.56 10.61 -3.44
N ASP A 23 2.49 10.62 -2.48
CA ASP A 23 2.85 9.43 -1.71
C ASP A 23 1.66 8.92 -0.90
N VAL A 24 1.66 7.61 -0.64
CA VAL A 24 0.58 6.92 0.07
C VAL A 24 1.05 6.58 1.48
N LEU A 25 0.34 7.10 2.47
CA LEU A 25 0.49 6.63 3.85
C LEU A 25 -0.26 5.30 4.01
N VAL A 26 0.47 4.23 4.28
CA VAL A 26 -0.05 2.88 4.50
C VAL A 26 -0.03 2.59 6.00
N SER A 27 -1.20 2.29 6.56
CA SER A 27 -1.33 1.92 7.97
C SER A 27 -0.70 0.55 8.27
N ALA A 28 -0.39 0.26 9.54
CA ALA A 28 0.15 -1.04 9.93
C ALA A 28 -0.73 -2.23 9.50
N PRO A 29 -2.06 -2.22 9.67
CA PRO A 29 -2.93 -3.29 9.18
C PRO A 29 -2.89 -3.43 7.64
N ALA A 30 -2.84 -2.31 6.92
CA ALA A 30 -2.77 -2.33 5.46
C ALA A 30 -1.44 -2.92 4.97
N ARG A 31 -0.32 -2.61 5.63
CA ARG A 31 0.99 -3.24 5.33
C ARG A 31 0.92 -4.75 5.52
N HIS A 32 0.40 -5.22 6.64
CA HIS A 32 0.24 -6.65 6.89
C HIS A 32 -0.60 -7.35 5.79
N ALA A 33 -1.71 -6.73 5.39
CA ALA A 33 -2.53 -7.23 4.29
C ALA A 33 -1.77 -7.24 2.95
N LEU A 34 -1.02 -6.19 2.63
CA LEU A 34 -0.23 -6.10 1.39
C LEU A 34 0.86 -7.16 1.33
N THR A 35 1.54 -7.43 2.43
CA THR A 35 2.51 -8.54 2.53
C THR A 35 1.84 -9.88 2.20
N SER A 36 0.63 -10.15 2.73
CA SER A 36 -0.11 -11.39 2.43
C SER A 36 -0.50 -11.54 0.96
N LEU A 37 -0.58 -10.44 0.21
CA LEU A 37 -0.94 -10.40 -1.20
C LEU A 37 0.27 -10.46 -2.14
N GLY A 38 1.49 -10.44 -1.60
CA GLY A 38 2.74 -10.38 -2.37
C GLY A 38 3.17 -8.97 -2.78
N GLY A 39 2.60 -7.92 -2.17
CA GLY A 39 2.97 -6.51 -2.41
C GLY A 39 4.12 -6.00 -1.53
N ASP A 40 4.90 -6.90 -0.93
CA ASP A 40 5.84 -6.57 0.15
C ASP A 40 7.10 -5.84 -0.35
N GLU A 41 7.55 -6.12 -1.58
CA GLU A 41 8.81 -5.58 -2.12
C GLU A 41 8.83 -4.06 -2.30
N ALA A 42 7.65 -3.41 -2.34
CA ALA A 42 7.55 -1.96 -2.46
C ALA A 42 7.37 -1.25 -1.11
N LEU A 43 7.21 -1.99 -0.01
CA LEU A 43 6.99 -1.39 1.30
C LEU A 43 8.33 -1.00 1.93
N PRO A 44 8.57 0.29 2.22
CA PRO A 44 9.73 0.68 3.01
C PRO A 44 9.60 0.16 4.46
N PRO A 45 10.71 0.22 5.23
CA PRO A 45 10.67 -0.04 6.65
C PRO A 45 9.56 0.78 7.36
N PRO A 46 8.94 0.23 8.42
CA PRO A 46 7.95 0.99 9.17
C PRO A 46 8.54 2.28 9.74
N ALA A 47 7.75 3.33 9.80
CA ALA A 47 8.01 4.45 10.69
C ALA A 47 7.97 3.94 12.14
N GLY A 48 9.08 4.17 12.86
CA GLY A 48 9.20 3.81 14.28
C GLY A 48 8.40 4.75 15.20
N GLU A 49 8.22 6.00 14.80
CA GLU A 49 7.53 7.03 15.60
C GLU A 49 6.54 7.80 14.71
N LEU A 50 5.32 8.04 15.22
CA LEU A 50 4.38 9.00 14.64
C LEU A 50 4.11 10.13 15.63
N ASP A 51 4.40 11.34 15.18
CA ASP A 51 4.20 12.57 15.92
C ASP A 51 2.85 13.22 15.60
N LEU A 52 1.92 13.19 16.57
CA LEU A 52 0.61 13.80 16.45
C LEU A 52 0.57 15.14 17.19
N TRP A 53 0.25 16.21 16.46
CA TRP A 53 0.10 17.55 17.01
C TRP A 53 -1.36 18.00 16.94
N PHE A 54 -1.93 18.39 18.08
CA PHE A 54 -3.27 18.96 18.19
C PHE A 54 -3.15 20.43 18.56
N GLY A 55 -3.28 21.29 17.53
CA GLY A 55 -2.95 22.71 17.65
C GLY A 55 -1.46 22.92 17.96
N THR A 56 -1.14 23.99 18.68
CA THR A 56 0.26 24.37 18.97
C THR A 56 0.81 23.81 20.27
N ARG A 57 0.00 23.10 21.07
CA ARG A 57 0.34 22.79 22.48
C ARG A 57 0.31 21.31 22.84
N THR A 58 -0.44 20.49 22.13
CA THR A 58 -0.63 19.10 22.52
C THR A 58 0.10 18.21 21.54
N ARG A 59 1.18 17.58 21.99
CA ARG A 59 1.94 16.56 21.25
C ARG A 59 1.62 15.18 21.83
N ARG A 60 1.35 14.21 20.97
CA ARG A 60 1.27 12.79 21.33
C ARG A 60 2.15 11.98 20.39
N VAL A 61 2.99 11.15 20.98
CA VAL A 61 3.84 10.21 20.24
C VAL A 61 3.15 8.85 20.20
N ILE A 62 3.15 8.22 19.03
CA ILE A 62 2.84 6.80 18.89
C ILE A 62 4.14 6.09 18.48
N ASP A 63 4.69 5.34 19.42
CA ASP A 63 5.80 4.42 19.16
C ASP A 63 5.28 3.19 18.41
N ASP A 64 6.15 2.58 17.60
CA ASP A 64 5.86 1.41 16.78
C ASP A 64 4.59 1.58 15.94
N ALA A 65 4.39 2.79 15.40
CA ALA A 65 3.22 3.14 14.59
C ALA A 65 2.98 2.14 13.45
N GLY A 66 4.06 1.49 12.99
CA GLY A 66 3.99 0.39 12.04
C GLY A 66 3.52 0.82 10.65
N MET A 67 3.34 2.13 10.43
CA MET A 67 2.91 2.73 9.17
C MET A 67 4.11 2.91 8.24
N ALA A 68 3.85 3.12 6.95
CA ALA A 68 4.90 3.43 5.98
C ALA A 68 4.38 4.44 4.96
N VAL A 69 5.23 5.40 4.58
CA VAL A 69 4.96 6.29 3.44
C VAL A 69 5.58 5.63 2.22
N CYS A 70 4.76 5.33 1.22
CA CYS A 70 5.17 4.62 0.01
C CYS A 70 5.04 5.55 -1.18
N ASP A 71 6.03 5.54 -2.07
CA ASP A 71 5.87 6.10 -3.40
C ASP A 71 4.72 5.38 -4.12
N ARG A 72 3.75 6.17 -4.60
CA ARG A 72 2.53 5.62 -5.20
C ARG A 72 2.81 4.79 -6.44
N ALA A 73 3.73 5.21 -7.29
CA ALA A 73 4.02 4.53 -8.54
C ALA A 73 4.67 3.17 -8.29
N ARG A 74 5.63 3.10 -7.35
CA ARG A 74 6.27 1.86 -6.91
C ARG A 74 5.30 0.91 -6.25
N LEU A 75 4.42 1.41 -5.37
CA LEU A 75 3.39 0.60 -4.74
C LEU A 75 2.43 0.01 -5.78
N LEU A 76 1.95 0.84 -6.72
CA LEU A 76 1.05 0.39 -7.79
C LEU A 76 1.72 -0.66 -8.68
N ALA A 77 2.97 -0.43 -9.09
CA ALA A 77 3.73 -1.38 -9.90
C ALA A 77 3.91 -2.74 -9.20
N SER A 78 4.18 -2.73 -7.89
CA SER A 78 4.27 -3.96 -7.09
C SER A 78 2.92 -4.68 -7.01
N LEU A 79 1.82 -3.95 -6.82
CA LEU A 79 0.48 -4.53 -6.78
C LEU A 79 0.06 -5.13 -8.12
N HIS A 80 0.41 -4.48 -9.24
CA HIS A 80 0.17 -5.00 -10.58
C HIS A 80 0.93 -6.29 -10.82
N ARG A 81 2.22 -6.32 -10.44
CA ARG A 81 3.04 -7.53 -10.51
C ARG A 81 2.41 -8.68 -9.70
N ALA A 82 2.06 -8.42 -8.44
CA ALA A 82 1.42 -9.41 -7.58
C ALA A 82 0.04 -9.86 -8.11
N ALA A 83 -0.68 -9.00 -8.83
CA ALA A 83 -1.93 -9.37 -9.49
C ALA A 83 -1.69 -10.27 -10.71
N ALA A 84 -0.72 -9.94 -11.55
CA ALA A 84 -0.34 -10.73 -12.72
C ALA A 84 0.20 -12.12 -12.32
N GLU A 85 1.09 -12.18 -11.34
CA GLU A 85 1.61 -13.44 -10.77
C GLU A 85 0.51 -14.32 -10.19
N ALA A 86 -0.54 -13.71 -9.65
CA ALA A 86 -1.73 -14.42 -9.17
C ALA A 86 -2.68 -14.89 -10.28
N GLY A 87 -2.42 -14.57 -11.55
CA GLY A 87 -3.24 -14.95 -12.69
C GLY A 87 -4.33 -13.95 -13.07
N ALA A 88 -4.28 -12.72 -12.58
CA ALA A 88 -5.15 -11.65 -13.11
C ALA A 88 -4.64 -11.21 -14.50
N VAL A 89 -5.57 -10.92 -15.39
CA VAL A 89 -5.26 -10.52 -16.78
C VAL A 89 -5.51 -9.03 -16.95
N PRO A 90 -4.55 -8.25 -17.48
CA PRO A 90 -4.80 -6.84 -17.81
C PRO A 90 -5.80 -6.74 -18.96
N LEU A 91 -6.72 -5.77 -18.86
CA LEU A 91 -7.63 -5.41 -19.95
C LEU A 91 -6.92 -4.53 -20.98
#